data_AF-A0A1E4RG63-F1
#
_entry.id   AF-A0A1E4RG63-F1
#
_cell.length_a   1.000
_cell.length_b   1.000
_cell.length_c   1.000
_cell.angle_alpha   90.00
_cell.angle_beta   90.00
_cell.angle_gamma   90.00
#
_symmetry.space_group_name_H-M   'P 1'
#
loop_
_entity.id
_entity.type
_entity.pdbx_description
1 polymer ?
#
loop_
_entity_poly.entity_id
_entity_poly.type
_entity_poly.pdbx_seq_one_letter_code
_entity_poly.pdbx_strand_id
1 'polypeptide(L)'
;MKHKGRVSREVMKWDDTTPCHPISMDKILVIEFENLGFTGTYNQVEKFSDLYSDECSCEVSSDKVTFSGTNAPLNEELSVHFRGPLVLNRFAYYVSDNYEYNNNDSSSWERLAYYDASLQTRENVTFLTKAGRNSSCLGKALTYADSDGVSEADGSTTLAEDTLIDSNEEYVIMSNVSCGSSKLSGDCGYYREGIPAFHGHYGTIKMFLFEFRMPQETKIKKGDVSNWNMPAIWLLHASIPRTSQYPSNTNCSCWSSGCGEFDIFEILNNTESTHLYSTIHDYQGTGYIETGLAAYGHMERDLNNTMVGGVAFDNSGNAIVWLSNLTFFNQTISASDVNSWINKAGNSVTDELKSVSNSITKNSLAPKTDNSYFTCFLVMLASLLIL
;
A
#
# COMPACT_ATOMS: atom_id res chain seq x y z
N MET A 1 49.61 45.28 -31.69
CA MET A 1 50.58 44.33 -31.11
C MET A 1 51.24 45.03 -29.92
N LYS A 2 51.20 44.63 -28.65
CA LYS A 2 50.73 43.43 -27.94
C LYS A 2 50.08 43.90 -26.62
N HIS A 3 48.93 43.31 -26.28
CA HIS A 3 48.38 43.31 -24.92
C HIS A 3 49.29 42.51 -23.98
N LYS A 4 49.45 42.99 -22.74
CA LYS A 4 49.64 42.13 -21.56
C LYS A 4 48.82 42.72 -20.41
N GLY A 5 47.60 42.21 -20.24
CA GLY A 5 46.82 42.39 -19.03
C GLY A 5 47.47 41.59 -17.89
N ARG A 6 47.67 42.22 -16.74
CA ARG A 6 48.13 41.59 -15.50
C ARG A 6 46.90 41.46 -14.61
N VAL A 7 46.38 40.25 -14.49
CA VAL A 7 45.30 39.91 -13.54
C VAL A 7 45.92 39.96 -12.14
N SER A 8 45.49 40.91 -11.32
CA SER A 8 45.71 40.87 -9.88
C SER A 8 44.82 39.78 -9.28
N ARG A 9 45.43 38.82 -8.58
CA ARG A 9 44.70 37.87 -7.74
C ARG A 9 44.10 38.64 -6.58
N GLU A 10 42.80 38.92 -6.63
CA GLU A 10 42.03 39.12 -5.40
C GLU A 10 41.85 37.76 -4.76
N VAL A 11 42.53 37.56 -3.63
CA VAL A 11 42.25 36.45 -2.74
C VAL A 11 40.90 36.75 -2.11
N MET A 12 39.85 36.05 -2.54
CA MET A 12 38.56 36.02 -1.88
C MET A 12 38.81 35.54 -0.44
N LYS A 13 38.74 36.47 0.51
CA LYS A 13 38.72 36.14 1.94
C LYS A 13 37.40 35.43 2.18
N TRP A 14 37.48 34.17 2.57
CA TRP A 14 36.34 33.44 3.12
C TRP A 14 36.03 34.07 4.47
N ASP A 15 34.81 34.57 4.61
CA ASP A 15 34.26 35.04 5.88
C ASP A 15 33.69 33.83 6.62
N ASP A 16 34.42 33.34 7.61
CA ASP A 16 34.05 32.20 8.48
C ASP A 16 32.88 32.49 9.45
N THR A 17 32.04 33.50 9.17
CA THR A 17 30.95 33.91 10.08
C THR A 17 29.53 33.74 9.55
N THR A 18 29.34 33.16 8.36
CA THR A 18 28.01 32.68 7.95
C THR A 18 27.85 31.21 8.37
N PRO A 19 27.06 30.89 9.41
CA PRO A 19 26.72 29.50 9.65
C PRO A 19 25.94 29.05 8.42
N CYS A 20 26.49 28.08 7.68
CA CYS A 20 25.67 27.21 6.85
C CYS A 20 24.66 26.58 7.80
N HIS A 21 23.50 27.22 7.97
CA HIS A 21 22.35 26.52 8.49
C HIS A 21 22.16 25.35 7.54
N PRO A 22 22.26 24.10 8.01
CA PRO A 22 21.65 23.03 7.24
C PRO A 22 20.22 23.49 7.01
N ILE A 23 19.83 23.61 5.74
CA ILE A 23 18.42 23.68 5.40
C ILE A 23 17.86 22.43 6.06
N SER A 24 17.11 22.62 7.15
CA SER A 24 16.23 21.60 7.69
C SER A 24 15.49 21.08 6.48
N MET A 25 15.78 19.84 6.07
CA MET A 25 14.92 19.17 5.09
C MET A 25 13.62 18.99 5.84
N ASP A 26 12.74 19.89 5.49
CA ASP A 26 11.61 20.29 6.26
C ASP A 26 10.63 19.10 6.22
N LYS A 27 10.32 18.51 7.38
CA LYS A 27 9.68 17.18 7.49
C LYS A 27 8.50 17.04 6.51
N ILE A 28 8.60 16.10 5.57
CA ILE A 28 7.51 15.77 4.65
C ILE A 28 6.44 15.02 5.44
N LEU A 29 5.22 15.54 5.39
CA LEU A 29 4.07 15.01 6.11
C LEU A 29 2.87 14.78 5.19
N VAL A 30 3.02 15.13 3.90
CA VAL A 30 2.04 14.88 2.85
C VAL A 30 2.76 14.34 1.62
N ILE A 31 2.23 13.27 1.04
CA ILE A 31 2.69 12.69 -0.23
C ILE A 31 1.46 12.63 -1.14
N GLU A 32 1.57 13.19 -2.33
CA GLU A 32 0.49 13.23 -3.31
C GLU A 32 0.89 12.51 -4.59
N PHE A 33 0.01 11.66 -5.10
CA PHE A 33 0.08 11.14 -6.46
C PHE A 33 -1.03 11.79 -7.29
N GLU A 34 -0.66 12.49 -8.35
CA GLU A 34 -1.61 13.07 -9.31
C GLU A 34 -1.81 12.16 -10.52
N ASN A 35 -2.91 12.37 -11.24
CA ASN A 35 -3.26 11.62 -12.46
C ASN A 35 -3.38 10.09 -12.23
N LEU A 36 -3.89 9.69 -11.07
CA LEU A 36 -4.29 8.32 -10.77
C LEU A 36 -5.60 7.96 -11.47
N GLY A 37 -5.54 6.91 -12.29
CA GLY A 37 -6.65 6.40 -13.07
C GLY A 37 -6.25 6.13 -14.51
N PHE A 38 -6.46 4.89 -14.95
CA PHE A 38 -6.28 4.49 -16.34
C PHE A 38 -7.25 3.38 -16.72
N THR A 39 -7.34 3.08 -18.02
CA THR A 39 -8.06 1.90 -18.49
C THR A 39 -7.08 0.75 -18.62
N GLY A 40 -7.44 -0.39 -18.03
CA GLY A 40 -6.60 -1.58 -18.07
C GLY A 40 -7.42 -2.85 -17.94
N THR A 41 -6.71 -3.97 -17.84
CA THR A 41 -7.33 -5.26 -17.64
C THR A 41 -6.50 -6.13 -16.72
N TYR A 42 -7.14 -6.97 -15.91
CA TYR A 42 -6.47 -8.01 -15.14
C TYR A 42 -7.13 -9.38 -15.36
N ASN A 43 -6.41 -10.44 -14.99
CA ASN A 43 -6.91 -11.81 -15.03
C ASN A 43 -7.60 -12.12 -13.70
N GLN A 44 -8.74 -12.80 -13.76
CA GLN A 44 -9.44 -13.29 -12.57
C GLN A 44 -9.24 -14.80 -12.46
N VAL A 45 -9.15 -15.30 -11.22
CA VAL A 45 -9.19 -16.75 -10.97
C VAL A 45 -10.56 -17.28 -11.37
N GLU A 46 -10.59 -18.37 -12.13
CA GLU A 46 -11.81 -19.05 -12.55
C GLU A 46 -12.06 -20.32 -11.72
N LYS A 47 -11.00 -21.04 -11.35
CA LYS A 47 -11.12 -22.32 -10.67
C LYS A 47 -9.87 -22.69 -9.88
N PHE A 48 -10.10 -23.36 -8.75
CA PHE A 48 -9.08 -24.10 -8.01
C PHE A 48 -9.38 -25.60 -8.06
N SER A 49 -8.34 -26.42 -8.21
CA SER A 49 -8.44 -27.88 -8.11
C SER A 49 -7.44 -28.39 -7.09
N ASP A 50 -7.87 -29.37 -6.28
CA ASP A 50 -7.02 -30.12 -5.35
C ASP A 50 -6.16 -29.26 -4.40
N LEU A 51 -6.75 -28.15 -3.92
CA LEU A 51 -6.13 -27.06 -3.15
C LEU A 51 -5.16 -27.46 -2.04
N TYR A 52 -5.39 -28.61 -1.42
CA TYR A 52 -4.66 -29.08 -0.24
C TYR A 52 -3.93 -30.41 -0.49
N SER A 53 -3.63 -30.70 -1.74
CA SER A 53 -2.78 -31.81 -2.17
C SER A 53 -1.55 -31.27 -2.93
N ASP A 54 -0.62 -32.16 -3.27
CA ASP A 54 0.53 -31.82 -4.10
C ASP A 54 0.14 -31.57 -5.58
N GLU A 55 -1.08 -31.93 -5.99
CA GLU A 55 -1.65 -31.68 -7.32
C GLU A 55 -2.43 -30.35 -7.40
N CYS A 56 -2.27 -29.49 -6.39
CA CYS A 56 -2.89 -28.17 -6.32
C CYS A 56 -2.68 -27.38 -7.62
N SER A 57 -3.78 -26.94 -8.22
CA SER A 57 -3.75 -26.13 -9.43
C SER A 57 -4.80 -25.04 -9.40
N CYS A 58 -4.55 -24.03 -10.23
CA CYS A 58 -5.34 -22.83 -10.33
C CYS A 58 -5.39 -22.42 -11.80
N GLU A 59 -6.61 -22.12 -12.24
CA GLU A 59 -6.94 -21.73 -13.61
C GLU A 59 -7.45 -20.29 -13.57
N VAL A 60 -6.96 -19.46 -14.49
CA VAL A 60 -7.42 -18.08 -14.68
C VAL A 60 -8.37 -18.03 -15.87
N SER A 61 -9.37 -17.16 -15.78
CA SER A 61 -10.33 -16.98 -16.86
C SER A 61 -9.64 -16.50 -18.14
N SER A 62 -10.08 -17.02 -19.28
CA SER A 62 -9.69 -16.47 -20.58
C SER A 62 -10.27 -15.07 -20.85
N ASP A 63 -11.36 -14.72 -20.17
CA ASP A 63 -11.95 -13.39 -20.22
C ASP A 63 -11.30 -12.51 -19.16
N LYS A 64 -10.75 -11.38 -19.60
CA LYS A 64 -10.14 -10.40 -18.69
C LYS A 64 -11.18 -9.46 -18.12
N VAL A 65 -11.01 -9.08 -16.86
CA VAL A 65 -11.78 -8.00 -16.26
C VAL A 65 -11.22 -6.68 -16.76
N THR A 66 -12.09 -5.78 -17.22
CA THR A 66 -11.71 -4.42 -17.61
C THR A 66 -12.03 -3.45 -16.49
N PHE A 67 -11.07 -2.62 -16.12
CA PHE A 67 -11.27 -1.48 -15.22
C PHE A 67 -10.99 -0.17 -15.96
N SER A 68 -11.60 0.92 -15.49
CA SER A 68 -11.39 2.25 -16.05
C SER A 68 -11.88 3.34 -15.09
N GLY A 69 -11.52 4.59 -15.40
CA GLY A 69 -11.99 5.79 -14.72
C GLY A 69 -11.00 6.34 -13.70
N THR A 70 -11.41 7.42 -13.03
CA THR A 70 -10.66 8.06 -11.96
C THR A 70 -10.32 7.05 -10.86
N ASN A 71 -9.11 7.13 -10.31
CA ASN A 71 -8.58 6.26 -9.27
C ASN A 71 -8.47 4.78 -9.65
N ALA A 72 -8.75 4.37 -10.89
CA ALA A 72 -8.68 2.96 -11.30
C ALA A 72 -7.22 2.46 -11.40
N PRO A 73 -6.94 1.22 -10.96
CA PRO A 73 -7.88 0.18 -10.51
C PRO A 73 -8.31 0.30 -9.04
N LEU A 74 -7.73 1.24 -8.28
CA LEU A 74 -8.04 1.43 -6.86
C LEU A 74 -9.47 1.96 -6.60
N ASN A 75 -10.24 2.29 -7.64
CA ASN A 75 -11.67 2.60 -7.54
C ASN A 75 -12.55 1.36 -7.27
N GLU A 76 -12.02 0.14 -7.47
CA GLU A 76 -12.66 -1.12 -7.09
C GLU A 76 -12.64 -1.36 -5.56
N GLU A 77 -13.13 -2.52 -5.11
CA GLU A 77 -13.12 -2.86 -3.69
C GLU A 77 -11.70 -3.10 -3.17
N LEU A 78 -11.36 -2.47 -2.05
CA LEU A 78 -10.04 -2.59 -1.43
C LEU A 78 -10.11 -3.30 -0.07
N SER A 79 -9.13 -4.16 0.16
CA SER A 79 -8.81 -4.76 1.45
C SER A 79 -7.65 -3.98 2.09
N VAL A 80 -7.65 -3.86 3.42
CA VAL A 80 -6.62 -3.09 4.13
C VAL A 80 -5.70 -4.06 4.88
N HIS A 81 -4.40 -3.90 4.73
CA HIS A 81 -3.40 -4.85 5.20
C HIS A 81 -2.43 -4.19 6.15
N PHE A 82 -1.95 -4.97 7.11
CA PHE A 82 -1.03 -4.53 8.14
C PHE A 82 0.11 -5.53 8.25
N ARG A 83 1.34 -5.02 8.42
CA ARG A 83 2.52 -5.81 8.77
C ARG A 83 3.23 -5.18 9.96
N GLY A 84 3.72 -6.01 10.87
CA GLY A 84 4.41 -5.55 12.06
C GLY A 84 5.90 -5.21 11.87
N PRO A 85 6.54 -4.61 12.88
CA PRO A 85 6.01 -4.30 14.20
C PRO A 85 5.01 -3.13 14.21
N LEU A 86 3.75 -3.39 14.56
CA LEU A 86 2.66 -2.42 14.41
C LEU A 86 1.56 -2.64 15.45
N VAL A 87 1.01 -1.54 15.98
CA VAL A 87 -0.24 -1.53 16.76
C VAL A 87 -1.24 -0.63 16.05
N LEU A 88 -2.46 -1.12 15.83
CA LEU A 88 -3.58 -0.33 15.32
C LEU A 88 -4.52 0.06 16.45
N ASN A 89 -4.63 1.36 16.73
CA ASN A 89 -5.54 1.88 17.74
C ASN A 89 -6.92 2.14 17.16
N ARG A 90 -6.98 2.79 15.99
CA ARG A 90 -8.25 3.15 15.33
C ARG A 90 -8.14 3.03 13.82
N PHE A 91 -9.24 2.62 13.21
CA PHE A 91 -9.40 2.57 11.76
C PHE A 91 -10.75 3.15 11.37
N ALA A 92 -10.81 3.87 10.26
CA ALA A 92 -12.07 4.23 9.63
C ALA A 92 -11.94 4.26 8.11
N TYR A 93 -13.05 3.95 7.44
CA TYR A 93 -13.20 4.10 6.00
C TYR A 93 -14.41 4.98 5.69
N TYR A 94 -14.24 5.87 4.72
CA TYR A 94 -15.22 6.86 4.30
C TYR A 94 -15.39 6.86 2.80
N VAL A 95 -16.55 7.33 2.35
CA VAL A 95 -16.82 7.70 0.95
C VAL A 95 -17.31 9.13 0.87
N SER A 96 -17.13 9.75 -0.28
CA SER A 96 -17.70 11.06 -0.61
C SER A 96 -18.26 11.02 -2.04
N ASP A 97 -19.26 11.86 -2.33
CA ASP A 97 -19.86 11.92 -3.65
C ASP A 97 -18.96 12.63 -4.68
N ASN A 98 -18.22 13.66 -4.25
CA ASN A 98 -17.40 14.47 -5.14
C ASN A 98 -16.29 15.26 -4.43
N TYR A 99 -15.77 14.77 -3.29
CA TYR A 99 -14.64 15.43 -2.62
C TYR A 99 -13.50 15.69 -3.60
N GLU A 100 -12.96 16.90 -3.56
CA GLU A 100 -11.83 17.33 -4.35
C GLU A 100 -10.85 18.06 -3.43
N TYR A 101 -9.58 17.65 -3.47
CA TYR A 101 -8.56 18.24 -2.62
C TYR A 101 -8.40 19.74 -2.94
N ASN A 102 -8.22 20.57 -1.90
CA ASN A 102 -8.21 22.03 -1.96
C ASN A 102 -9.52 22.71 -2.38
N ASN A 103 -10.63 21.97 -2.48
CA ASN A 103 -11.97 22.51 -2.67
C ASN A 103 -12.83 22.31 -1.41
N ASN A 104 -12.95 23.36 -0.60
CA ASN A 104 -13.71 23.32 0.66
C ASN A 104 -15.23 23.21 0.48
N ASP A 105 -15.73 23.49 -0.72
CA ASP A 105 -17.16 23.43 -1.05
C ASP A 105 -17.59 22.06 -1.61
N SER A 106 -16.65 21.11 -1.71
CA SER A 106 -16.93 19.73 -2.14
C SER A 106 -17.68 18.93 -1.06
N SER A 107 -18.22 17.76 -1.43
CA SER A 107 -19.09 16.97 -0.53
C SER A 107 -18.37 16.49 0.72
N SER A 108 -19.14 16.36 1.80
CA SER A 108 -18.67 15.72 3.04
C SER A 108 -18.31 14.26 2.82
N TRP A 109 -17.58 13.72 3.78
CA TRP A 109 -17.23 12.31 3.89
C TRP A 109 -18.14 11.62 4.89
N GLU A 110 -18.70 10.48 4.50
CA GLU A 110 -19.53 9.64 5.37
C GLU A 110 -18.78 8.36 5.75
N ARG A 111 -18.70 8.09 7.06
CA ARG A 111 -18.01 6.93 7.61
C ARG A 111 -18.84 5.66 7.40
N LEU A 112 -18.26 4.66 6.75
CA LEU A 112 -18.92 3.39 6.46
C LEU A 112 -18.30 2.19 7.19
N ALA A 113 -17.11 2.35 7.76
CA ALA A 113 -16.51 1.36 8.65
C ALA A 113 -15.72 2.06 9.76
N TYR A 114 -15.71 1.47 10.94
CA TYR A 114 -15.02 2.02 12.10
C TYR A 114 -14.52 0.93 13.06
N TYR A 115 -13.33 1.13 13.59
CA TYR A 115 -12.76 0.34 14.66
C TYR A 115 -12.07 1.24 15.67
N ASP A 116 -12.25 0.93 16.95
CA ASP A 116 -11.57 1.56 18.08
C ASP A 116 -11.19 0.48 19.10
N ALA A 117 -9.87 0.29 19.27
CA ALA A 117 -9.30 -0.71 20.17
C ALA A 117 -9.66 -0.42 21.64
N SER A 118 -9.55 0.83 22.07
CA SER A 118 -9.78 1.22 23.47
C SER A 118 -11.26 1.07 23.88
N LEU A 119 -12.16 1.41 22.95
CA LEU A 119 -13.60 1.28 23.15
C LEU A 119 -14.11 -0.12 22.79
N GLN A 120 -13.24 -1.02 22.32
CA GLN A 120 -13.58 -2.36 21.84
C GLN A 120 -14.78 -2.35 20.87
N THR A 121 -14.83 -1.34 20.01
CA THR A 121 -15.95 -1.08 19.10
C THR A 121 -15.55 -1.40 17.66
N ARG A 122 -16.47 -2.04 16.93
CA ARG A 122 -16.26 -2.45 15.54
C ARG A 122 -17.56 -2.35 14.74
N GLU A 123 -17.56 -1.54 13.68
CA GLU A 123 -18.67 -1.31 12.77
C GLU A 123 -18.19 -1.60 11.35
N ASN A 124 -18.78 -2.61 10.68
CA ASN A 124 -18.44 -2.98 9.29
C ASN A 124 -16.94 -3.22 9.03
N VAL A 125 -16.25 -3.82 9.99
CA VAL A 125 -14.84 -4.23 9.91
C VAL A 125 -14.81 -5.71 10.25
N THR A 126 -14.00 -6.52 9.60
CA THR A 126 -13.70 -7.92 9.96
C THR A 126 -12.20 -8.14 9.89
N PHE A 127 -11.60 -8.59 10.99
CA PHE A 127 -10.18 -8.96 11.03
C PHE A 127 -9.98 -10.40 10.55
N LEU A 128 -9.13 -10.56 9.55
CA LEU A 128 -8.72 -11.84 9.00
C LEU A 128 -7.20 -11.96 9.07
N THR A 129 -6.69 -13.18 9.20
CA THR A 129 -5.25 -13.46 9.21
C THR A 129 -4.91 -14.61 8.30
N LYS A 130 -3.62 -14.74 7.97
CA LYS A 130 -3.05 -15.84 7.16
C LYS A 130 -2.71 -17.06 8.03
N ALA A 131 -3.41 -17.29 9.12
CA ALA A 131 -3.23 -18.48 9.97
C ALA A 131 -4.00 -19.72 9.44
N GLY A 132 -4.81 -19.56 8.39
CA GLY A 132 -5.61 -20.63 7.83
C GLY A 132 -4.79 -21.70 7.10
N ARG A 133 -5.50 -22.75 6.66
CA ARG A 133 -4.90 -23.94 6.05
C ARG A 133 -3.95 -23.61 4.88
N ASN A 134 -2.73 -24.11 4.96
CA ASN A 134 -1.74 -23.91 3.91
C ASN A 134 -2.04 -24.75 2.66
N SER A 135 -1.91 -24.13 1.49
CA SER A 135 -1.95 -24.77 0.17
C SER A 135 -0.55 -24.75 -0.44
N SER A 136 -0.15 -25.85 -1.08
CA SER A 136 1.16 -25.97 -1.75
C SER A 136 1.32 -24.97 -2.90
N CYS A 137 0.23 -24.61 -3.59
CA CYS A 137 0.26 -23.70 -4.74
C CYS A 137 -0.21 -22.27 -4.43
N LEU A 138 -1.05 -22.08 -3.40
CA LEU A 138 -1.64 -20.79 -3.04
C LEU A 138 -1.17 -20.20 -1.70
N GLY A 139 -0.30 -20.89 -0.97
CA GLY A 139 0.12 -20.47 0.37
C GLY A 139 -1.00 -20.53 1.41
N LYS A 140 -0.81 -19.80 2.52
CA LYS A 140 -1.75 -19.81 3.66
C LYS A 140 -3.07 -19.11 3.31
N ALA A 141 -4.18 -19.71 3.74
CA ALA A 141 -5.51 -19.17 3.50
C ALA A 141 -5.84 -18.08 4.53
N LEU A 142 -6.82 -17.23 4.20
CA LEU A 142 -7.46 -16.41 5.21
C LEU A 142 -8.26 -17.29 6.17
N THR A 143 -8.27 -16.89 7.43
CA THR A 143 -9.18 -17.33 8.49
C THR A 143 -9.50 -16.11 9.38
N TYR A 144 -10.44 -16.24 10.31
CA TYR A 144 -10.67 -15.15 11.27
C TYR A 144 -9.44 -14.95 12.15
N ALA A 145 -9.07 -13.69 12.38
CA ALA A 145 -8.04 -13.36 13.34
C ALA A 145 -8.62 -13.43 14.77
N ASP A 146 -7.84 -13.96 15.71
CA ASP A 146 -8.12 -13.83 17.14
C ASP A 146 -7.75 -12.42 17.63
N SER A 147 -7.96 -12.16 18.91
CA SER A 147 -7.70 -10.89 19.57
C SER A 147 -6.24 -10.42 19.50
N ASP A 148 -5.29 -11.30 19.19
CA ASP A 148 -3.88 -10.95 18.93
C ASP A 148 -3.60 -10.53 17.46
N GLY A 149 -4.61 -10.59 16.61
CA GLY A 149 -4.55 -10.25 15.18
C GLY A 149 -3.94 -11.33 14.29
N VAL A 150 -3.22 -12.31 14.84
CA VAL A 150 -2.35 -13.21 14.05
C VAL A 150 -2.70 -14.68 14.22
N SER A 151 -3.30 -15.06 15.34
CA SER A 151 -3.79 -16.42 15.57
C SER A 151 -5.15 -16.64 14.90
N GLU A 152 -5.47 -17.89 14.61
CA GLU A 152 -6.77 -18.30 14.09
C GLU A 152 -7.85 -18.25 15.19
N ALA A 153 -9.03 -17.73 14.86
CA ALA A 153 -10.23 -17.77 15.69
C ALA A 153 -11.39 -18.52 14.99
N ASP A 154 -12.32 -19.05 15.79
CA ASP A 154 -13.53 -19.74 15.29
C ASP A 154 -14.56 -18.77 14.66
N GLY A 155 -14.38 -17.47 14.83
CA GLY A 155 -15.34 -16.46 14.40
C GLY A 155 -14.79 -15.04 14.45
N SER A 156 -15.63 -14.09 14.07
CA SER A 156 -15.25 -12.69 13.97
C SER A 156 -14.94 -12.08 15.34
N THR A 157 -13.65 -11.88 15.63
CA THR A 157 -13.14 -11.36 16.91
C THR A 157 -12.68 -9.91 16.77
N THR A 158 -12.82 -9.12 17.84
CA THR A 158 -12.26 -7.77 17.93
C THR A 158 -10.85 -7.87 18.51
N LEU A 159 -9.88 -7.15 17.94
CA LEU A 159 -8.51 -7.14 18.47
C LEU A 159 -8.50 -6.58 19.90
N ALA A 160 -7.63 -7.12 20.74
CA ALA A 160 -7.38 -6.55 22.06
C ALA A 160 -6.78 -5.14 21.92
N GLU A 161 -7.00 -4.29 22.92
CA GLU A 161 -6.27 -3.04 23.03
C GLU A 161 -4.75 -3.31 23.08
N ASP A 162 -3.97 -2.44 22.45
CA ASP A 162 -2.51 -2.54 22.37
C ASP A 162 -1.97 -3.85 21.75
N THR A 163 -2.76 -4.49 20.89
CA THR A 163 -2.32 -5.63 20.09
C THR A 163 -1.14 -5.25 19.19
N LEU A 164 0.05 -5.71 19.56
CA LEU A 164 1.29 -5.58 18.79
C LEU A 164 1.49 -6.83 17.96
N ILE A 165 1.38 -6.68 16.64
CA ILE A 165 1.89 -7.68 15.69
C ILE A 165 3.39 -7.45 15.49
N ASP A 166 4.16 -8.53 15.43
CA ASP A 166 5.63 -8.51 15.32
C ASP A 166 6.10 -8.43 13.85
N SER A 167 7.40 -8.29 13.63
CA SER A 167 7.98 -8.33 12.28
C SER A 167 7.52 -9.56 11.50
N ASN A 168 7.08 -9.32 10.26
CA ASN A 168 6.60 -10.35 9.33
C ASN A 168 5.27 -11.02 9.72
N GLU A 169 4.64 -10.60 10.81
CA GLU A 169 3.25 -10.93 11.12
C GLU A 169 2.31 -9.95 10.42
N GLU A 170 1.16 -10.46 9.98
CA GLU A 170 0.23 -9.71 9.15
C GLU A 170 -1.23 -10.07 9.45
N TYR A 171 -2.11 -9.09 9.29
CA TYR A 171 -3.56 -9.28 9.23
C TYR A 171 -4.20 -8.34 8.22
N VAL A 172 -5.46 -8.61 7.92
CA VAL A 172 -6.27 -7.92 6.92
C VAL A 172 -7.57 -7.44 7.55
N ILE A 173 -8.00 -6.23 7.18
CA ILE A 173 -9.36 -5.74 7.42
C ILE A 173 -10.16 -5.83 6.13
N MET A 174 -11.29 -6.53 6.21
CA MET A 174 -12.38 -6.54 5.22
C MET A 174 -13.63 -5.89 5.82
N SER A 175 -14.68 -5.71 5.01
CA SER A 175 -16.01 -5.33 5.53
C SER A 175 -16.63 -6.46 6.37
N ASN A 176 -17.83 -6.25 6.92
CA ASN A 176 -18.63 -7.34 7.51
C ASN A 176 -19.68 -7.91 6.53
N VAL A 177 -19.67 -7.49 5.27
CA VAL A 177 -20.59 -7.96 4.23
C VAL A 177 -20.02 -9.23 3.61
N SER A 178 -20.63 -10.38 3.94
CA SER A 178 -20.18 -11.67 3.40
C SER A 178 -20.38 -11.75 1.89
N CYS A 179 -19.42 -12.38 1.22
CA CYS A 179 -19.56 -12.73 -0.20
C CYS A 179 -20.70 -13.74 -0.40
N GLY A 180 -21.33 -13.67 -1.57
CA GLY A 180 -22.17 -14.74 -2.09
C GLY A 180 -21.35 -15.96 -2.51
N SER A 181 -21.93 -16.81 -3.37
CA SER A 181 -21.27 -18.05 -3.80
C SER A 181 -19.96 -17.80 -4.56
N SER A 182 -18.89 -18.50 -4.18
CA SER A 182 -17.62 -18.54 -4.93
C SER A 182 -17.82 -19.06 -6.35
N LYS A 183 -17.75 -18.16 -7.33
CA LYS A 183 -17.83 -18.45 -8.76
C LYS A 183 -17.39 -17.22 -9.55
N LEU A 184 -16.97 -17.38 -10.80
CA LEU A 184 -16.51 -16.27 -11.64
C LEU A 184 -17.51 -15.11 -11.73
N SER A 185 -18.81 -15.41 -11.85
CA SER A 185 -19.91 -14.42 -11.87
C SER A 185 -20.49 -14.06 -10.50
N GLY A 186 -19.80 -14.45 -9.42
CA GLY A 186 -20.16 -14.09 -8.05
C GLY A 186 -19.84 -12.63 -7.77
N ASP A 187 -20.48 -12.08 -6.75
CA ASP A 187 -20.24 -10.71 -6.26
C ASP A 187 -18.80 -10.46 -5.82
N CYS A 188 -18.13 -11.47 -5.23
CA CYS A 188 -16.70 -11.45 -4.90
C CYS A 188 -15.81 -12.22 -5.89
N GLY A 189 -16.39 -12.76 -6.97
CA GLY A 189 -15.69 -13.67 -7.87
C GLY A 189 -15.35 -15.02 -7.22
N TYR A 190 -14.29 -15.67 -7.73
CA TYR A 190 -13.78 -16.91 -7.17
C TYR A 190 -12.91 -16.63 -5.94
N TYR A 191 -13.14 -17.37 -4.86
CA TYR A 191 -12.34 -17.38 -3.64
C TYR A 191 -12.17 -18.82 -3.13
N ARG A 192 -11.20 -19.06 -2.24
CA ARG A 192 -10.87 -20.42 -1.76
C ARG A 192 -12.06 -21.05 -1.02
N GLU A 193 -12.31 -22.33 -1.25
CA GLU A 193 -13.38 -23.02 -0.51
C GLU A 193 -13.01 -23.13 0.99
N GLY A 194 -14.01 -22.95 1.86
CA GLY A 194 -13.86 -23.16 3.31
C GLY A 194 -13.21 -22.01 4.09
N ILE A 195 -12.99 -20.84 3.47
CA ILE A 195 -12.51 -19.64 4.18
C ILE A 195 -13.66 -18.65 4.44
N PRO A 196 -13.53 -17.78 5.47
CA PRO A 196 -14.34 -16.57 5.54
C PRO A 196 -14.03 -15.67 4.33
N ALA A 197 -15.09 -15.22 3.64
CA ALA A 197 -14.98 -14.33 2.48
C ALA A 197 -15.95 -13.16 2.63
N PHE A 198 -15.41 -11.95 2.51
CA PHE A 198 -16.13 -10.70 2.68
C PHE A 198 -15.83 -9.76 1.51
N HIS A 199 -16.73 -8.80 1.28
CA HIS A 199 -16.48 -7.66 0.41
C HIS A 199 -15.38 -6.76 1.00
N GLY A 200 -14.66 -6.06 0.12
CA GLY A 200 -13.74 -5.00 0.53
C GLY A 200 -14.48 -3.67 0.77
N HIS A 201 -13.72 -2.59 0.72
CA HIS A 201 -14.20 -1.22 0.86
C HIS A 201 -14.33 -0.59 -0.54
N TYR A 202 -15.55 -0.27 -0.95
CA TYR A 202 -15.88 0.16 -2.32
C TYR A 202 -15.70 1.68 -2.53
N GLY A 203 -16.11 2.19 -3.70
CA GLY A 203 -16.30 3.62 -3.95
C GLY A 203 -15.12 4.27 -4.66
N THR A 204 -15.38 5.10 -5.67
CA THR A 204 -14.30 5.75 -6.44
C THR A 204 -13.57 6.82 -5.63
N ILE A 205 -14.33 7.57 -4.82
CA ILE A 205 -13.83 8.63 -3.94
C ILE A 205 -13.97 8.10 -2.51
N LYS A 206 -12.83 7.76 -1.91
CA LYS A 206 -12.77 7.09 -0.62
C LYS A 206 -11.58 7.52 0.18
N MET A 207 -11.69 7.39 1.49
CA MET A 207 -10.64 7.77 2.43
C MET A 207 -10.49 6.69 3.49
N PHE A 208 -9.25 6.36 3.83
CA PHE A 208 -8.91 5.44 4.92
C PHE A 208 -8.08 6.18 5.95
N LEU A 209 -8.54 6.18 7.19
CA LEU A 209 -7.88 6.83 8.32
C LEU A 209 -7.38 5.79 9.33
N PHE A 210 -6.23 6.09 9.91
CA PHE A 210 -5.52 5.23 10.84
C PHE A 210 -4.97 6.03 12.02
N GLU A 211 -5.14 5.48 13.22
CA GLU A 211 -4.37 5.85 14.40
C GLU A 211 -3.56 4.62 14.79
N PHE A 212 -2.23 4.71 14.78
CA PHE A 212 -1.35 3.55 14.86
C PHE A 212 -0.01 3.87 15.52
N ARG A 213 0.72 2.83 15.93
CA ARG A 213 2.13 2.90 16.38
C ARG A 213 2.96 1.93 15.57
N MET A 214 4.19 2.30 15.24
CA MET A 214 5.16 1.44 14.55
C MET A 214 6.46 1.34 15.38
N PRO A 215 6.43 0.68 16.55
CA PRO A 215 7.59 0.63 17.43
C PRO A 215 8.75 -0.16 16.81
N GLN A 216 9.96 0.06 17.32
CA GLN A 216 11.12 -0.73 16.93
C GLN A 216 10.92 -2.23 17.26
N GLU A 217 11.29 -3.12 16.33
CA GLU A 217 11.33 -4.56 16.60
C GLU A 217 12.34 -4.87 17.71
N THR A 218 11.93 -5.66 18.70
CA THR A 218 12.73 -6.03 19.89
C THR A 218 12.67 -7.51 20.26
N LYS A 219 11.73 -8.29 19.71
CA LYS A 219 11.52 -9.70 20.04
C LYS A 219 12.37 -10.64 19.19
N ILE A 220 12.54 -10.33 17.90
CA ILE A 220 13.37 -11.13 16.98
C ILE A 220 14.55 -10.34 16.41
N LYS A 221 15.58 -11.04 15.94
CA LYS A 221 16.82 -10.44 15.45
C LYS A 221 16.75 -10.13 13.97
N LYS A 222 17.53 -9.13 13.56
CA LYS A 222 17.74 -8.84 12.14
C LYS A 222 18.26 -10.07 11.42
N GLY A 223 17.54 -10.47 10.36
CA GLY A 223 17.85 -11.66 9.56
C GLY A 223 17.04 -12.90 9.92
N ASP A 224 16.29 -12.91 11.04
CA ASP A 224 15.41 -14.04 11.39
C ASP A 224 14.23 -14.15 10.41
N VAL A 225 13.79 -13.02 9.85
CA VAL A 225 12.75 -12.92 8.81
C VAL A 225 13.16 -11.89 7.76
N SER A 226 12.59 -11.99 6.55
CA SER A 226 12.88 -11.07 5.43
C SER A 226 12.46 -9.63 5.74
N ASN A 227 11.27 -9.47 6.33
CA ASN A 227 10.64 -8.18 6.62
C ASN A 227 10.93 -7.70 8.06
N TRP A 228 12.14 -7.95 8.55
CA TRP A 228 12.52 -7.57 9.91
C TRP A 228 12.45 -6.05 10.10
N ASN A 229 11.68 -5.60 11.08
CA ASN A 229 11.45 -4.20 11.41
C ASN A 229 10.89 -3.35 10.25
N MET A 230 10.15 -3.98 9.35
CA MET A 230 9.55 -3.34 8.17
C MET A 230 8.01 -3.30 8.26
N PRO A 231 7.43 -2.54 9.21
CA PRO A 231 5.98 -2.44 9.29
C PRO A 231 5.41 -1.77 8.04
N ALA A 232 4.16 -2.07 7.74
CA ALA A 232 3.46 -1.44 6.64
C ALA A 232 1.94 -1.39 6.87
N ILE A 233 1.30 -0.40 6.26
CA ILE A 233 -0.16 -0.29 6.06
C ILE A 233 -0.39 -0.07 4.57
N TRP A 234 -1.13 -0.99 3.94
CA TRP A 234 -1.34 -0.95 2.49
C TRP A 234 -2.74 -1.42 2.09
N LEU A 235 -3.08 -1.17 0.83
CA LEU A 235 -4.35 -1.51 0.22
C LEU A 235 -4.11 -2.49 -0.92
N LEU A 236 -4.90 -3.56 -0.95
CA LEU A 236 -4.94 -4.49 -2.08
C LEU A 236 -6.34 -4.53 -2.66
N HIS A 237 -6.46 -4.71 -3.98
CA HIS A 237 -7.70 -5.16 -4.58
C HIS A 237 -8.25 -6.37 -3.82
N ALA A 238 -9.52 -6.31 -3.39
CA ALA A 238 -10.08 -7.23 -2.39
C ALA A 238 -10.09 -8.69 -2.83
N SER A 239 -10.00 -8.98 -4.13
CA SER A 239 -9.87 -10.34 -4.64
C SER A 239 -8.51 -10.98 -4.31
N ILE A 240 -7.44 -10.20 -4.14
CA ILE A 240 -6.08 -10.72 -3.87
C ILE A 240 -6.05 -11.57 -2.60
N PRO A 241 -6.45 -11.07 -1.41
CA PRO A 241 -6.42 -11.90 -0.22
C PRO A 241 -7.47 -13.03 -0.26
N ARG A 242 -8.59 -12.87 -0.98
CA ARG A 242 -9.62 -13.92 -1.14
C ARG A 242 -9.13 -15.12 -1.95
N THR A 243 -8.25 -14.89 -2.94
CA THR A 243 -7.65 -15.96 -3.76
C THR A 243 -6.32 -16.41 -3.19
N SER A 244 -5.30 -15.55 -3.24
CA SER A 244 -3.97 -15.79 -2.70
C SER A 244 -3.13 -14.51 -2.82
N GLN A 245 -2.59 -14.04 -1.70
CA GLN A 245 -1.67 -12.90 -1.71
C GLN A 245 -0.23 -13.32 -2.03
N TYR A 246 0.18 -14.51 -1.58
CA TYR A 246 1.54 -15.04 -1.79
C TYR A 246 1.50 -16.43 -2.44
N PRO A 247 1.00 -16.57 -3.67
CA PRO A 247 0.98 -17.85 -4.36
C PRO A 247 2.38 -18.23 -4.85
N SER A 248 2.65 -19.52 -5.02
CA SER A 248 3.86 -19.97 -5.73
C SER A 248 3.71 -19.82 -7.26
N ASN A 249 2.47 -19.87 -7.77
CA ASN A 249 2.12 -19.49 -9.13
C ASN A 249 1.49 -18.08 -9.13
N THR A 250 2.24 -17.07 -9.57
CA THR A 250 1.82 -15.65 -9.54
C THR A 250 0.56 -15.36 -10.37
N ASN A 251 0.19 -16.21 -11.34
CA ASN A 251 -1.07 -16.08 -12.09
C ASN A 251 -2.31 -16.28 -11.20
N CYS A 252 -2.17 -16.91 -10.04
CA CYS A 252 -3.27 -17.20 -9.12
C CYS A 252 -3.64 -16.05 -8.19
N SER A 253 -3.05 -14.88 -8.46
CA SER A 253 -3.42 -13.61 -7.90
C SER A 253 -3.63 -12.65 -9.06
N CYS A 254 -4.71 -11.87 -9.03
CA CYS A 254 -4.91 -10.82 -10.03
C CYS A 254 -3.82 -9.75 -9.96
N TRP A 255 -3.08 -9.68 -8.84
CA TRP A 255 -2.05 -8.68 -8.59
C TRP A 255 -1.02 -8.65 -9.72
N SER A 256 -0.45 -9.81 -10.09
CA SER A 256 0.55 -9.91 -11.16
C SER A 256 0.05 -9.43 -12.54
N SER A 257 -1.27 -9.33 -12.70
CA SER A 257 -1.94 -8.91 -13.92
C SER A 257 -2.57 -7.51 -13.87
N GLY A 258 -2.38 -6.76 -12.77
CA GLY A 258 -2.73 -5.34 -12.72
C GLY A 258 -4.00 -4.95 -11.99
N CYS A 259 -4.53 -5.76 -11.07
CA CYS A 259 -5.69 -5.34 -10.26
C CYS A 259 -5.33 -4.30 -9.17
N GLY A 260 -4.04 -4.05 -8.92
CA GLY A 260 -3.56 -2.90 -8.16
C GLY A 260 -3.25 -3.17 -6.69
N GLU A 261 -2.27 -2.40 -6.20
CA GLU A 261 -1.88 -2.27 -4.80
C GLU A 261 -1.44 -0.83 -4.52
N PHE A 262 -1.70 -0.35 -3.31
CA PHE A 262 -1.22 0.94 -2.83
C PHE A 262 -0.71 0.86 -1.41
N ASP A 263 0.60 1.01 -1.25
CA ASP A 263 1.26 1.12 0.04
C ASP A 263 1.14 2.54 0.54
N ILE A 264 0.43 2.71 1.66
CA ILE A 264 0.19 4.03 2.25
C ILE A 264 1.39 4.44 3.08
N PHE A 265 1.79 3.55 3.99
CA PHE A 265 2.95 3.74 4.87
C PHE A 265 3.74 2.44 4.88
N GLU A 266 4.91 2.41 4.27
CA GLU A 266 5.76 1.22 4.26
C GLU A 266 7.24 1.50 4.45
N ILE A 267 7.92 0.54 5.07
CA ILE A 267 9.38 0.46 5.01
C ILE A 267 9.77 -0.41 3.81
N LEU A 268 10.55 0.16 2.90
CA LEU A 268 11.03 -0.52 1.69
C LEU A 268 12.23 -1.44 1.92
N ASN A 269 13.03 -1.20 2.97
CA ASN A 269 14.27 -1.94 3.21
C ASN A 269 14.60 -2.09 4.70
N ASN A 270 14.94 -3.30 5.16
CA ASN A 270 15.33 -3.58 6.54
C ASN A 270 16.64 -2.91 7.01
N THR A 271 17.42 -2.26 6.12
CA THR A 271 18.58 -1.44 6.49
C THR A 271 18.21 0.01 6.78
N GLU A 272 17.03 0.46 6.38
CA GLU A 272 16.54 1.82 6.56
C GLU A 272 15.06 1.72 6.97
N SER A 273 14.83 1.65 8.29
CA SER A 273 13.53 1.36 8.87
C SER A 273 12.87 2.58 9.50
N THR A 274 13.35 3.77 9.20
CA THR A 274 12.92 5.04 9.78
C THR A 274 12.13 5.92 8.82
N HIS A 275 12.19 5.65 7.51
CA HIS A 275 11.38 6.38 6.53
C HIS A 275 10.23 5.52 5.99
N LEU A 276 9.02 6.08 6.08
CA LEU A 276 7.80 5.55 5.51
C LEU A 276 7.62 6.11 4.09
N TYR A 277 7.55 5.21 3.13
CA TYR A 277 7.26 5.51 1.74
C TYR A 277 5.79 5.22 1.44
N SER A 278 5.29 5.86 0.39
CA SER A 278 4.04 5.47 -0.26
C SER A 278 4.37 5.00 -1.67
N THR A 279 3.79 3.88 -2.09
CA THR A 279 4.14 3.22 -3.36
C THR A 279 2.88 2.76 -4.09
N ILE A 280 2.80 3.08 -5.37
CA ILE A 280 1.73 2.58 -6.25
C ILE A 280 2.25 1.39 -7.04
N HIS A 281 1.53 0.28 -6.95
CA HIS A 281 1.75 -0.93 -7.73
C HIS A 281 0.63 -1.06 -8.77
N ASP A 282 0.82 -0.40 -9.89
CA ASP A 282 -0.03 -0.51 -11.08
C ASP A 282 0.83 -0.45 -12.36
N TYR A 283 0.23 -0.10 -13.51
CA TYR A 283 0.95 0.05 -14.78
C TYR A 283 1.21 1.52 -15.18
N GLN A 284 0.88 2.49 -14.32
CA GLN A 284 1.05 3.92 -14.59
C GLN A 284 2.50 4.38 -14.40
N GLY A 285 3.36 4.12 -15.37
CA GLY A 285 4.75 4.58 -15.35
C GLY A 285 5.77 3.49 -15.07
N THR A 286 5.30 2.26 -14.85
CA THR A 286 6.09 1.03 -14.90
C THR A 286 5.41 0.00 -15.81
N GLY A 287 6.20 -0.81 -16.52
CA GLY A 287 5.70 -1.97 -17.26
C GLY A 287 5.61 -3.23 -16.40
N TYR A 288 6.07 -3.16 -15.15
CA TYR A 288 6.18 -4.28 -14.22
C TYR A 288 5.62 -3.88 -12.87
N ILE A 289 4.49 -4.49 -12.50
CA ILE A 289 3.80 -4.18 -11.24
C ILE A 289 4.68 -4.44 -10.01
N GLU A 290 5.58 -5.43 -10.09
CA GLU A 290 6.52 -5.79 -9.01
C GLU A 290 7.50 -4.67 -8.64
N THR A 291 7.78 -3.74 -9.55
CA THR A 291 8.70 -2.64 -9.24
C THR A 291 8.07 -1.61 -8.32
N GLY A 292 6.76 -1.39 -8.46
CA GLY A 292 6.08 -0.27 -7.83
C GLY A 292 6.63 1.10 -8.26
N LEU A 293 5.95 2.16 -7.85
CA LEU A 293 6.37 3.54 -8.00
C LEU A 293 6.28 4.22 -6.65
N ALA A 294 7.39 4.19 -5.91
CA ALA A 294 7.53 4.89 -4.65
C ALA A 294 7.63 6.40 -4.90
N ALA A 295 6.94 7.20 -4.09
CA ALA A 295 6.94 8.64 -4.23
C ALA A 295 8.35 9.26 -4.06
N TYR A 296 8.59 10.44 -4.65
CA TYR A 296 9.78 11.26 -4.43
C TYR A 296 9.73 11.92 -3.04
N GLY A 297 9.89 11.13 -1.98
CA GLY A 297 9.93 11.59 -0.61
C GLY A 297 9.55 10.50 0.37
N HIS A 298 9.59 10.82 1.65
CA HIS A 298 9.19 9.92 2.71
C HIS A 298 8.72 10.69 3.94
N MET A 299 7.89 10.05 4.75
CA MET A 299 7.54 10.53 6.08
C MET A 299 8.40 9.83 7.13
N GLU A 300 8.71 10.50 8.23
CA GLU A 300 9.43 9.84 9.33
C GLU A 300 8.51 8.88 10.11
N ARG A 301 8.96 7.63 10.28
CA ARG A 301 8.38 6.67 11.23
C ARG A 301 8.71 7.12 12.65
N ASP A 302 7.68 7.43 13.44
CA ASP A 302 7.85 7.65 14.87
C ASP A 302 7.86 6.32 15.62
N LEU A 303 9.00 5.99 16.22
CA LEU A 303 9.21 4.72 16.93
C LEU A 303 8.60 4.70 18.34
N ASN A 304 8.21 5.86 18.88
CA ASN A 304 7.82 6.01 20.29
C ASN A 304 6.39 6.51 20.46
N ASN A 305 5.88 7.30 19.52
CA ASN A 305 4.58 7.94 19.63
C ASN A 305 3.56 7.35 18.67
N THR A 306 2.30 7.67 18.94
CA THR A 306 1.18 7.40 18.03
C THR A 306 1.23 8.33 16.83
N MET A 307 1.01 7.75 15.65
CA MET A 307 0.88 8.42 14.38
C MET A 307 -0.59 8.41 13.97
N VAL A 308 -1.08 9.52 13.41
CA VAL A 308 -2.47 9.66 12.96
C VAL A 308 -2.47 10.22 11.56
N GLY A 309 -3.21 9.63 10.65
CA GLY A 309 -3.21 10.02 9.26
C GLY A 309 -3.98 9.05 8.38
N GLY A 310 -3.73 9.10 7.08
CA GLY A 310 -4.46 8.27 6.14
C GLY A 310 -4.15 8.56 4.69
N VAL A 311 -5.00 8.03 3.82
CA VAL A 311 -5.05 8.36 2.40
C VAL A 311 -6.46 8.77 2.00
N ALA A 312 -6.58 9.75 1.11
CA ALA A 312 -7.81 10.13 0.42
C ALA A 312 -7.60 10.03 -1.08
N PHE A 313 -8.52 9.33 -1.75
CA PHE A 313 -8.65 9.29 -3.20
C PHE A 313 -9.75 10.28 -3.60
N ASP A 314 -9.39 11.35 -4.30
CA ASP A 314 -10.31 12.43 -4.63
C ASP A 314 -10.99 12.25 -6.00
N ASN A 315 -11.88 13.18 -6.35
CA ASN A 315 -12.62 13.17 -7.60
C ASN A 315 -11.76 13.50 -8.85
N SER A 316 -10.58 14.07 -8.66
CA SER A 316 -9.68 14.54 -9.73
C SER A 316 -8.60 13.52 -10.08
N GLY A 317 -8.56 12.38 -9.37
CA GLY A 317 -7.55 11.35 -9.59
C GLY A 317 -6.29 11.60 -8.78
N ASN A 318 -6.43 12.21 -7.60
CA ASN A 318 -5.33 12.39 -6.68
C ASN A 318 -5.43 11.36 -5.54
N ALA A 319 -4.31 10.73 -5.19
CA ALA A 319 -4.16 9.98 -3.95
C ALA A 319 -3.27 10.80 -3.00
N ILE A 320 -3.86 11.31 -1.92
CA ILE A 320 -3.17 12.16 -0.96
C ILE A 320 -2.98 11.40 0.34
N VAL A 321 -1.74 11.10 0.69
CA VAL A 321 -1.34 10.48 1.96
C VAL A 321 -0.87 11.57 2.91
N TRP A 322 -1.27 11.52 4.18
CA TRP A 322 -0.79 12.48 5.18
C TRP A 322 -0.64 11.88 6.58
N LEU A 323 0.15 12.56 7.41
CA LEU A 323 0.21 12.38 8.85
C LEU A 323 -0.08 13.71 9.56
N SER A 324 -1.13 13.74 10.38
CA SER A 324 -1.54 14.91 11.14
C SER A 324 -2.32 14.53 12.39
N ASN A 325 -1.88 15.03 13.55
CA ASN A 325 -2.59 14.87 14.83
C ASN A 325 -3.92 15.64 14.91
N LEU A 326 -4.24 16.43 13.87
CA LEU A 326 -5.53 17.11 13.73
C LEU A 326 -6.60 16.19 13.10
N THR A 327 -6.23 14.98 12.68
CA THR A 327 -7.15 14.03 12.03
C THR A 327 -8.10 13.42 13.05
N PHE A 328 -9.41 13.50 12.78
CA PHE A 328 -10.46 12.95 13.65
C PHE A 328 -11.33 11.92 12.94
N PHE A 329 -11.97 11.04 13.71
CA PHE A 329 -12.71 9.87 13.21
C PHE A 329 -14.23 10.05 13.37
N ASN A 330 -14.74 11.25 13.09
CA ASN A 330 -16.17 11.56 13.25
C ASN A 330 -17.04 10.77 12.24
N GLN A 331 -18.33 10.59 12.53
CA GLN A 331 -19.24 9.88 11.61
C GLN A 331 -19.36 10.59 10.24
N THR A 332 -19.36 11.92 10.25
CA THR A 332 -19.33 12.77 9.06
C THR A 332 -18.19 13.76 9.21
N ILE A 333 -17.43 14.00 8.15
CA ILE A 333 -16.30 14.95 8.12
C ILE A 333 -16.51 15.91 6.95
N SER A 334 -16.37 17.22 7.18
CA SER A 334 -16.50 18.19 6.09
C SER A 334 -15.27 18.14 5.16
N ALA A 335 -15.45 18.50 3.88
CA ALA A 335 -14.31 18.67 2.97
C ALA A 335 -13.29 19.68 3.52
N SER A 336 -13.75 20.77 4.14
CA SER A 336 -12.89 21.77 4.77
C SER A 336 -12.04 21.23 5.92
N ASP A 337 -12.54 20.24 6.68
CA ASP A 337 -11.75 19.63 7.76
C ASP A 337 -10.61 18.79 7.18
N VAL A 338 -10.90 17.93 6.19
CA VAL A 338 -9.87 17.11 5.52
C VAL A 338 -8.83 17.99 4.84
N ASN A 339 -9.25 18.99 4.06
CA ASN A 339 -8.36 19.97 3.46
C ASN A 339 -7.52 20.69 4.53
N SER A 340 -8.11 21.03 5.67
CA SER A 340 -7.36 21.66 6.77
C SER A 340 -6.36 20.71 7.42
N TRP A 341 -6.63 19.41 7.51
CA TRP A 341 -5.69 18.43 8.09
C TRP A 341 -4.46 18.29 7.22
N ILE A 342 -4.68 18.14 5.91
CA ILE A 342 -3.61 17.96 4.92
C ILE A 342 -2.79 19.25 4.79
N ASN A 343 -3.43 20.40 4.56
CA ASN A 343 -2.73 21.69 4.38
C ASN A 343 -1.96 22.16 5.62
N LYS A 344 -2.34 21.70 6.81
CA LYS A 344 -1.64 22.02 8.07
C LYS A 344 -0.70 20.89 8.53
N ALA A 345 -0.66 19.75 7.84
CA ALA A 345 0.20 18.64 8.22
C ALA A 345 1.67 19.05 8.13
N GLY A 346 2.09 19.66 7.01
CA GLY A 346 3.45 20.13 6.81
C GLY A 346 3.79 20.23 5.34
N ASN A 347 5.06 20.02 5.02
CA ASN A 347 5.53 20.06 3.64
C ASN A 347 5.00 18.85 2.86
N SER A 348 4.71 19.10 1.58
CA SER A 348 4.23 18.11 0.63
C SER A 348 5.26 17.82 -0.45
N VAL A 349 5.21 16.59 -0.97
CA VAL A 349 5.79 16.22 -2.25
C VAL A 349 4.66 15.70 -3.14
N THR A 350 4.78 15.95 -4.44
CA THR A 350 3.75 15.60 -5.42
C THR A 350 4.41 14.91 -6.61
N ASP A 351 3.88 13.74 -6.96
CA ASP A 351 4.33 12.91 -8.05
C ASP A 351 3.21 12.72 -9.07
N GLU A 352 3.43 13.18 -10.30
CA GLU A 352 2.48 12.99 -11.38
C GLU A 352 2.68 11.61 -12.03
N LEU A 353 1.66 10.74 -11.92
CA LEU A 353 1.69 9.41 -12.53
C LEU A 353 1.60 9.51 -14.04
N LYS A 354 2.37 8.66 -14.74
CA LYS A 354 2.33 8.63 -16.21
C LYS A 354 1.03 8.00 -16.70
N SER A 355 0.50 8.52 -17.80
CA SER A 355 -0.62 7.88 -18.49
C SER A 355 -0.22 6.53 -19.10
N VAL A 356 -1.13 5.56 -19.05
CA VAL A 356 -0.97 4.28 -19.76
C VAL A 356 -1.52 4.43 -21.17
N SER A 357 -0.67 4.20 -22.18
CA SER A 357 -1.15 4.11 -23.55
C SER A 357 -1.81 2.75 -23.79
N ASN A 358 -3.04 2.75 -24.32
CA ASN A 358 -3.75 1.54 -24.75
C ASN A 358 -3.03 0.89 -25.96
N SER A 359 -1.92 0.20 -25.73
CA SER A 359 -1.42 -0.79 -26.69
C SER A 359 -2.23 -2.07 -26.54
N ILE A 360 -3.45 -2.08 -27.11
CA ILE A 360 -4.11 -3.32 -27.51
C ILE A 360 -3.29 -3.90 -28.66
N THR A 361 -2.13 -4.48 -28.36
CA THR A 361 -1.39 -5.32 -29.31
C THR A 361 -1.76 -6.77 -29.05
N LYS A 362 -2.54 -7.31 -29.98
CA LYS A 362 -2.75 -8.74 -30.21
C LYS A 362 -1.43 -9.50 -30.03
N ASN A 363 -1.52 -10.66 -29.38
CA ASN A 363 -0.52 -11.72 -29.29
C ASN A 363 0.51 -11.74 -30.42
N SER A 364 1.79 -11.67 -30.07
CA SER A 364 2.75 -12.77 -30.25
C SER A 364 4.18 -12.23 -30.16
N LEU A 365 4.89 -12.45 -29.05
CA LEU A 365 6.36 -12.44 -29.10
C LEU A 365 6.92 -13.52 -28.17
N ALA A 366 7.44 -14.56 -28.81
CA ALA A 366 8.44 -15.48 -28.27
C ALA A 366 9.63 -14.69 -27.67
N PRO A 367 10.38 -15.26 -26.71
CA PRO A 367 11.44 -14.55 -26.04
C PRO A 367 12.56 -14.23 -27.04
N LYS A 368 12.72 -12.95 -27.38
CA LYS A 368 13.96 -12.44 -27.95
C LYS A 368 14.92 -12.16 -26.80
N THR A 369 15.97 -12.95 -26.75
CA THR A 369 17.18 -12.69 -25.97
C THR A 369 17.86 -11.43 -26.51
N ASP A 370 17.62 -10.28 -25.91
CA ASP A 370 18.45 -9.09 -26.12
C ASP A 370 19.42 -8.93 -24.94
N ASN A 371 20.64 -9.42 -25.17
CA ASN A 371 21.82 -9.31 -24.33
C ASN A 371 22.39 -7.87 -24.37
N SER A 372 21.69 -6.89 -23.80
CA SER A 372 22.23 -5.52 -23.76
C SER A 372 21.85 -4.70 -22.53
N TYR A 373 21.67 -5.33 -21.37
CA TYR A 373 21.72 -4.61 -20.08
C TYR A 373 22.48 -5.36 -18.96
N PHE A 374 23.20 -6.44 -19.31
CA PHE A 374 23.96 -7.27 -18.37
C PHE A 374 25.40 -6.79 -18.09
N THR A 375 25.67 -5.50 -18.26
CA THR A 375 26.99 -4.90 -18.00
C THR A 375 26.87 -3.60 -17.20
N CYS A 376 26.31 -3.70 -15.98
CA CYS A 376 26.67 -2.78 -14.90
C CYS A 376 26.56 -3.38 -13.48
N PHE A 377 26.31 -4.69 -13.35
CA PHE A 377 26.17 -5.36 -12.05
C PHE A 377 27.30 -6.32 -11.69
N LEU A 378 28.36 -6.43 -12.51
CA LEU A 378 29.47 -7.37 -12.28
C LEU A 378 30.80 -6.73 -11.84
N VAL A 379 30.82 -5.45 -11.44
CA VAL A 379 32.04 -4.76 -10.96
C VAL A 379 32.03 -4.47 -9.45
N MET A 380 30.94 -4.75 -8.72
CA MET A 380 30.87 -4.56 -7.25
C MET A 380 30.98 -5.85 -6.42
N LEU A 381 31.52 -6.93 -6.97
CA LEU A 381 31.69 -8.21 -6.24
C LEU A 381 33.12 -8.80 -6.33
N ALA A 382 34.12 -7.98 -6.65
CA ALA A 382 35.53 -8.40 -6.72
C ALA A 382 36.47 -7.53 -5.87
N SER A 383 35.99 -6.98 -4.75
CA SER A 383 36.85 -6.23 -3.82
C SER A 383 36.39 -6.38 -2.36
N LEU A 384 36.21 -7.63 -1.91
CA LEU A 384 36.23 -7.95 -0.47
C LEU A 384 36.65 -9.41 -0.25
N LEU A 385 37.83 -9.73 -0.78
CA LEU A 385 38.65 -10.87 -0.37
C LEU A 385 40.08 -10.39 -0.51
N ILE A 386 40.56 -9.71 0.53
CA ILE A 386 41.94 -9.62 1.03
C ILE A 386 41.89 -8.65 2.23
N LEU A 387 42.29 -9.18 3.40
CA LEU A 387 42.42 -8.61 4.74
C LEU A 387 41.15 -8.56 5.60
#